data_AF-A0A520UGV9-F1
#
_entry.id   AF-A0A520UGV9-F1
#
_cell.length_a   1.000
_cell.length_b   1.000
_cell.length_c   1.000
_cell.angle_alpha   90.00
_cell.angle_beta   90.00
_cell.angle_gamma   90.00
#
_symmetry.space_group_name_H-M   'P 1'
#
loop_
_entity.id
_entity.type
_entity.pdbx_description
1 polymer ?
#
loop_
_entity_poly.entity_id
_entity_poly.type
_entity_poly.pdbx_seq_one_letter_code
_entity_poly.pdbx_strand_id
1 'polypeptide(L)'
;MKKFYKLLLIGLFIFGTTSIQAQDENNPWQVSFGMNAVDQDADTSTQIADFFAVEDNWNISSPFSMFSVSRYIGNNLSFGVGASMNSITKYADA
;
A
#
# COMPACT_ATOMS: atom_id res chain seq x y z
N MET A 1 32.68 1.89 -6.56
CA MET A 1 31.39 2.18 -5.89
C MET A 1 30.34 2.88 -6.76
N LYS A 2 30.69 3.72 -7.76
CA LYS A 2 29.69 4.46 -8.59
C LYS A 2 28.76 3.60 -9.48
N LYS A 3 29.11 2.33 -9.77
CA LYS A 3 28.30 1.42 -10.62
C LYS A 3 27.64 0.28 -9.84
N PHE A 4 28.00 0.07 -8.57
CA PHE A 4 27.46 -1.04 -7.77
C PHE A 4 25.96 -0.86 -7.52
N TYR A 5 25.52 0.35 -7.12
CA TYR A 5 24.10 0.64 -6.96
C TYR A 5 23.28 0.47 -8.25
N LYS A 6 23.88 0.75 -9.41
CA LYS A 6 23.22 0.51 -10.71
C LYS A 6 23.07 -0.99 -10.98
N LEU A 7 24.12 -1.77 -10.73
CA LEU A 7 24.06 -3.23 -10.86
C LEU A 7 23.12 -3.87 -9.83
N LEU A 8 23.10 -3.36 -8.60
CA LEU A 8 22.16 -3.75 -7.54
C LEU A 8 20.72 -3.44 -7.97
N LEU A 9 20.45 -2.25 -8.50
CA LEU A 9 19.13 -1.86 -8.99
C LEU A 9 18.68 -2.75 -10.17
N ILE A 10 19.57 -2.99 -11.14
CA ILE A 10 19.28 -3.90 -12.27
C ILE A 10 19.01 -5.32 -11.76
N GLY A 11 19.83 -5.81 -10.83
CA GLY A 11 19.66 -7.13 -10.21
C GLY A 11 18.34 -7.24 -9.45
N LEU A 12 17.99 -6.24 -8.65
CA LEU A 12 16.71 -6.14 -7.96
C LEU A 12 15.54 -6.09 -8.94
N PHE A 13 15.68 -5.40 -10.08
CA PHE A 13 14.62 -5.29 -11.09
C PHE A 13 14.39 -6.62 -11.82
N ILE A 14 15.47 -7.31 -12.23
CA ILE A 14 15.37 -8.63 -12.86
C ILE A 14 14.75 -9.62 -11.88
N PHE A 15 15.32 -9.74 -10.67
CA PHE A 15 14.81 -10.66 -9.68
C PHE A 15 13.37 -10.33 -9.25
N GLY A 16 13.09 -9.03 -9.09
CA GLY A 16 11.79 -8.52 -8.68
C GLY A 16 10.69 -8.78 -9.70
N THR A 17 11.00 -8.82 -11.00
CA THR A 17 10.02 -9.08 -12.06
C THR A 17 9.84 -10.57 -12.36
N THR A 18 10.87 -11.41 -12.15
CA THR A 18 10.80 -12.86 -12.41
C THR A 18 10.31 -13.68 -11.22
N SER A 19 10.29 -13.11 -10.01
CA SER A 19 9.96 -13.83 -8.77
C SER A 19 8.59 -13.46 -8.19
N ILE A 20 7.76 -12.72 -8.94
CA ILE A 20 6.40 -12.38 -8.52
C ILE A 20 5.53 -13.61 -8.70
N GLN A 21 5.20 -14.27 -7.60
CA GLN A 21 4.22 -15.34 -7.56
C GLN A 21 2.88 -14.76 -7.13
N ALA A 22 1.83 -15.00 -7.93
CA ALA A 22 0.47 -14.67 -7.53
C ALA A 22 0.00 -15.64 -6.44
N GLN A 23 -0.99 -15.21 -5.65
CA GLN A 23 -1.66 -16.10 -4.72
C GLN A 23 -2.52 -17.10 -5.50
N ASP A 24 -2.29 -18.38 -5.26
CA ASP A 24 -2.97 -19.49 -5.92
C ASP A 24 -2.97 -20.74 -5.01
N GLU A 25 -3.36 -21.89 -5.54
CA GLU A 25 -3.36 -23.16 -4.79
C GLU A 25 -1.96 -23.58 -4.31
N ASN A 26 -0.91 -23.25 -5.07
CA ASN A 26 0.48 -23.59 -4.73
C ASN A 26 1.13 -22.57 -3.79
N ASN A 27 0.66 -21.32 -3.82
CA ASN A 27 1.10 -20.20 -2.98
C ASN A 27 -0.12 -19.65 -2.22
N PRO A 28 -0.70 -20.42 -1.27
CA PRO A 28 -2.01 -20.09 -0.72
C PRO A 28 -1.99 -18.90 0.24
N TRP A 29 -0.87 -18.59 0.87
CA TRP A 29 -0.77 -17.48 1.83
C TRP A 29 -0.15 -16.25 1.18
N GLN A 30 -0.77 -15.11 1.41
CA GLN A 30 -0.22 -13.80 1.05
C GLN A 30 -0.18 -12.93 2.30
N VAL A 31 0.94 -12.24 2.47
CA VAL A 31 1.14 -11.25 3.53
C VAL A 31 1.48 -9.94 2.85
N SER A 32 0.78 -8.88 3.24
CA SER A 32 0.95 -7.54 2.66
C SER A 32 1.14 -6.51 3.75
N PHE A 33 2.01 -5.56 3.49
CA PHE A 33 2.24 -4.39 4.33
C PHE A 33 2.16 -3.13 3.48
N GLY A 34 1.79 -2.01 4.10
CA GLY A 34 1.61 -0.76 3.38
C GLY A 34 1.56 0.44 4.30
N MET A 35 1.21 1.57 3.72
CA MET A 35 0.99 2.83 4.43
C MET A 35 -0.49 3.19 4.34
N ASN A 36 -1.07 3.57 5.47
CA ASN A 36 -2.40 4.15 5.52
C ASN A 36 -2.32 5.67 5.31
N ALA A 37 -3.21 6.19 4.48
CA ALA A 37 -3.35 7.62 4.24
C ALA A 37 -4.85 7.95 4.18
N VAL A 38 -5.26 9.01 4.88
CA VAL A 38 -6.67 9.39 5.01
C VAL A 38 -6.82 10.90 4.88
N ASP A 39 -7.64 11.33 3.93
CA ASP A 39 -8.18 12.68 3.86
C ASP A 39 -9.54 12.67 4.58
N GLN A 40 -9.71 13.52 5.60
CA GLN A 40 -10.96 13.63 6.35
C GLN A 40 -11.89 14.72 5.83
N ASP A 41 -11.35 15.68 5.07
CA ASP A 41 -12.08 16.84 4.57
C ASP A 41 -12.69 16.57 3.18
N ALA A 42 -12.21 15.53 2.48
CA ALA A 42 -12.75 15.12 1.20
C ALA A 42 -14.22 14.67 1.27
N ASP A 43 -15.07 15.34 0.50
CA ASP A 43 -16.51 15.08 0.39
C ASP A 43 -17.00 15.14 -1.07
N THR A 44 -18.32 15.21 -1.27
CA THR A 44 -18.93 15.25 -2.62
C THR A 44 -18.70 16.57 -3.37
N SER A 45 -18.24 17.62 -2.70
CA SER A 45 -17.99 18.95 -3.24
C SER A 45 -16.51 19.24 -3.49
N THR A 46 -15.60 18.41 -2.96
CA THR A 46 -14.16 18.51 -3.16
C THR A 46 -13.80 18.55 -4.65
N GLN A 47 -13.06 19.58 -5.06
CA GLN A 47 -12.62 19.70 -6.44
C GLN A 47 -11.52 18.67 -6.72
N ILE A 48 -11.43 18.22 -7.97
CA ILE A 48 -10.40 17.24 -8.39
C ILE A 48 -8.99 17.70 -8.01
N ALA A 49 -8.71 19.01 -8.09
CA ALA A 49 -7.42 19.59 -7.72
C ALA A 49 -7.07 19.40 -6.24
N ASP A 50 -8.07 19.46 -5.35
CA ASP A 50 -7.87 19.45 -3.91
C ASP A 50 -7.46 18.05 -3.40
N PHE A 51 -7.82 16.98 -4.12
CA PHE A 51 -7.31 15.63 -3.83
C PHE A 51 -5.78 15.52 -3.97
N PHE A 52 -5.15 16.45 -4.71
CA PHE A 52 -3.70 16.50 -4.88
C PHE A 52 -3.00 17.43 -3.89
N ALA A 53 -3.74 18.13 -3.01
CA ALA A 53 -3.19 18.92 -1.92
C ALA A 53 -2.71 18.02 -0.76
N VAL A 54 -1.76 17.14 -1.06
CA VAL A 54 -1.29 16.07 -0.16
C VAL A 54 -0.74 16.63 1.15
N GLU A 55 0.06 17.68 1.07
CA GLU A 55 0.68 18.31 2.26
C GLU A 55 -0.33 19.00 3.16
N ASP A 56 -1.47 19.43 2.63
CA ASP A 56 -2.48 20.20 3.36
C ASP A 56 -3.57 19.28 3.93
N ASN A 57 -4.11 18.35 3.13
CA ASN A 57 -5.34 17.63 3.49
C ASN A 57 -5.09 16.22 4.06
N TRP A 58 -4.02 15.54 3.63
CA TRP A 58 -3.85 14.12 3.93
C TRP A 58 -3.16 13.86 5.28
N ASN A 59 -3.72 12.95 6.07
CA ASN A 59 -3.09 12.31 7.22
C ASN A 59 -2.33 11.06 6.77
N ILE A 60 -1.03 11.19 6.50
CA ILE A 60 -0.18 10.08 6.06
C ILE A 60 0.54 9.49 7.27
N SER A 61 0.32 8.19 7.50
CA SER A 61 0.99 7.45 8.57
C SER A 61 2.45 7.08 8.24
N SER A 62 3.18 6.55 9.23
CA SER A 62 4.53 6.02 9.01
C SER A 62 4.53 4.83 8.04
N PRO A 63 5.68 4.50 7.43
CA PRO A 63 5.87 3.24 6.71
C PRO A 63 5.40 2.03 7.53
N PHE A 64 4.75 1.07 6.86
CA PHE A 64 4.27 -0.20 7.44
C PHE A 64 3.13 -0.10 8.47
N SER A 65 2.35 0.98 8.46
CA SER A 65 1.19 1.18 9.33
C SER A 65 -0.04 0.34 8.96
N MET A 66 -0.02 -0.32 7.81
CA MET A 66 -1.04 -1.27 7.36
C MET A 66 -0.43 -2.66 7.25
N PHE A 67 -1.17 -3.66 7.71
CA PHE A 67 -0.82 -5.07 7.60
C PHE A 67 -2.05 -5.88 7.21
N SER A 68 -1.88 -6.89 6.37
CA SER A 68 -2.93 -7.86 6.06
C SER A 68 -2.36 -9.24 5.77
N VAL A 69 -3.18 -10.24 6.04
CA VAL A 69 -2.95 -11.64 5.68
C VAL A 69 -4.16 -12.15 4.94
N SER A 70 -3.93 -12.83 3.82
CA SER A 70 -4.97 -13.50 3.06
C SER A 70 -4.58 -14.93 2.74
N ARG A 71 -5.61 -15.76 2.54
CA ARG A 71 -5.46 -17.15 2.16
C ARG A 71 -6.35 -17.48 0.97
N TYR A 72 -5.78 -18.16 -0.02
CA TYR A 72 -6.51 -18.82 -1.10
C TYR A 72 -7.39 -19.93 -0.52
N ILE A 73 -8.68 -19.91 -0.86
CA ILE A 73 -9.68 -20.85 -0.34
C ILE A 73 -10.28 -21.75 -1.44
N GLY A 74 -9.70 -21.76 -2.63
CA GLY A 74 -10.15 -22.56 -3.77
C GLY A 74 -10.99 -21.76 -4.77
N ASN A 75 -11.21 -22.34 -5.96
CA ASN A 75 -12.06 -21.76 -7.02
C ASN A 75 -11.70 -20.32 -7.41
N ASN A 76 -10.41 -19.95 -7.42
CA ASN A 76 -9.96 -18.59 -7.67
C ASN A 76 -10.47 -17.55 -6.66
N LEU A 77 -10.85 -17.98 -5.45
CA LEU A 77 -11.27 -17.12 -4.35
C LEU A 77 -10.20 -17.09 -3.25
N SER A 78 -10.04 -15.91 -2.65
CA SER A 78 -9.20 -15.68 -1.48
C SER A 78 -9.98 -14.94 -0.40
N PHE A 79 -9.73 -15.27 0.85
CA PHE A 79 -10.25 -14.55 2.00
C PHE A 79 -9.10 -13.89 2.75
N GLY A 80 -9.27 -12.65 3.19
CA GLY A 80 -8.23 -11.91 3.89
C GLY A 80 -8.76 -11.02 4.98
N VAL A 81 -7.90 -10.77 5.96
CA VAL A 81 -8.13 -9.83 7.04
C VAL A 81 -6.96 -8.86 7.12
N GLY A 82 -7.26 -7.61 7.45
CA GLY A 82 -6.25 -6.56 7.55
C GLY A 82 -6.58 -5.58 8.65
N ALA A 83 -5.53 -4.93 9.13
CA ALA A 83 -5.62 -3.85 10.11
C ALA A 83 -4.68 -2.72 9.69
N SER A 84 -5.05 -1.50 10.06
CA SER A 84 -4.22 -0.32 9.88
C SER A 84 -4.34 0.63 11.06
N MET A 85 -3.27 1.36 11.33
CA MET A 85 -3.24 2.40 12.35
C MET A 85 -2.78 3.72 11.74
N ASN A 86 -3.41 4.83 12.14
CA ASN A 86 -3.04 6.16 11.66
C ASN A 86 -3.34 7.19 12.75
N SER A 87 -2.54 8.25 12.78
CA SER A 87 -2.74 9.40 13.65
C SER A 87 -3.42 10.51 12.84
N ILE A 88 -4.60 10.93 13.27
CA ILE A 88 -5.33 12.02 12.62
C ILE A 88 -4.95 13.34 13.31
N THR A 89 -4.31 14.23 12.56
CA THR A 89 -3.94 15.59 13.00
C THR A 89 -4.61 16.68 12.18
N LYS A 90 -5.01 16.35 10.95
CA LYS A 90 -5.80 17.20 10.05
C LYS A 90 -7.24 16.69 10.04
N TYR A 91 -8.15 17.51 10.52
CA TYR A 91 -9.58 17.19 10.63
C TYR A 91 -10.33 17.95 9.54
N ALA A 92 -11.52 17.47 9.21
CA ALA A 92 -12.43 18.22 8.35
C ALA A 92 -12.77 19.57 9.01
N ASP A 93 -12.82 20.62 8.21
CA ASP A 93 -13.35 21.89 8.67
C ASP A 93 -14.87 21.77 8.84
N ALA A 94 -15.42 22.41 9.89
CA ALA A 94 -16.83 22.29 10.28
C ALA A 94 -17.77 23.23 9.51
#